data_AF-A0A517T5F4-F1
#
_entry.id   AF-A0A517T5F4-F1
#
_cell.length_a   1.000
_cell.length_b   1.000
_cell.length_c   1.000
_cell.angle_alpha   90.00
_cell.angle_beta   90.00
_cell.angle_gamma   90.00
#
_symmetry.space_group_name_H-M   'P 1'
#
loop_
_entity.id
_entity.type
_entity.pdbx_description
1 polymer ?
#
loop_
_entity_poly.entity_id
_entity_poly.type
_entity_poly.pdbx_seq_one_letter_code
_entity_poly.pdbx_strand_id
1 'polypeptide(L)'
;MIIIARPVAKTKRCSRWHAGFLAIMPHIKKYAHITFCHLDDEARTEAIQEIVVNAMLSYRRLHQRGKVDQAYPSVLARFAIAQYREGRRVGEKMNCHEVLSPYARRMKGIQVESLHDPDHEGKSWCEVLVEDKHAGPAETAAARIDIAEWFDLMSERDRNIAETLSQGATTQEAAKRFHVSPGRISQKRREFLEAWRTFQGEQESSVKNDPLARLS
;
A
#
# COMPACT_ATOMS: atom_id res chain seq x y z
N MET A 1 -8.14 7.61 58.81
CA MET A 1 -9.08 8.05 57.75
C MET A 1 -9.35 6.83 56.87
N ILE A 2 -10.51 6.18 57.03
CA ILE A 2 -10.88 5.00 56.24
C ILE A 2 -11.72 5.48 55.05
N ILE A 3 -11.19 5.34 53.84
CA ILE A 3 -11.90 5.67 52.61
C ILE A 3 -12.75 4.46 52.23
N ILE A 4 -14.06 4.56 52.45
CA ILE A 4 -15.02 3.54 52.01
C ILE A 4 -15.26 3.75 50.51
N ALA A 5 -14.75 2.84 49.69
CA ALA A 5 -15.02 2.83 48.25
C ALA A 5 -16.52 2.55 48.01
N ARG A 6 -17.21 3.52 47.41
CA ARG A 6 -18.63 3.42 47.04
C ARG A 6 -18.77 2.41 45.90
N PRO A 7 -19.55 1.33 46.03
CA PRO A 7 -19.70 0.36 44.94
C PRO A 7 -20.44 1.01 43.77
N VAL A 8 -19.75 1.17 42.64
CA VAL A 8 -20.34 1.60 41.37
C VAL A 8 -21.19 0.44 40.86
N ALA A 9 -22.50 0.52 41.07
CA ALA A 9 -23.45 -0.43 40.50
C ALA A 9 -23.26 -0.50 38.98
N LYS A 10 -22.79 -1.64 38.48
CA LYS A 10 -22.77 -1.99 37.05
C LYS A 10 -24.20 -2.27 36.58
N THR A 11 -25.02 -1.23 36.47
CA THR A 11 -26.28 -1.34 35.73
C THR A 11 -25.91 -1.58 34.27
N LYS A 12 -26.27 -2.74 33.70
CA LYS A 12 -26.32 -2.95 32.25
C LYS A 12 -27.27 -1.91 31.65
N ARG A 13 -26.75 -0.71 31.39
CA ARG A 13 -27.45 0.34 30.65
C ARG A 13 -27.42 -0.06 29.19
N CYS A 14 -28.21 -1.07 28.82
CA CYS A 14 -28.60 -1.20 27.41
C CYS A 14 -29.36 0.08 27.10
N SER A 15 -28.67 1.02 26.46
CA SER A 15 -29.18 2.35 26.23
C SER A 15 -30.49 2.24 25.48
N ARG A 16 -31.55 2.90 25.95
CA ARG A 16 -32.93 2.77 25.43
C ARG A 16 -33.07 2.90 23.91
N TRP A 17 -32.12 3.60 23.26
CA TRP A 17 -32.04 3.74 21.80
C TRP A 17 -31.58 2.48 21.06
N HIS A 18 -30.80 1.61 21.70
CA HIS A 18 -30.18 0.44 21.08
C HIS A 18 -31.22 -0.56 20.59
N ALA A 19 -32.24 -0.85 21.40
CA ALA A 19 -33.33 -1.75 21.02
C ALA A 19 -34.09 -1.26 19.78
N GLY A 20 -34.36 0.05 19.69
CA GLY A 20 -35.01 0.64 18.51
C GLY A 20 -34.14 0.57 17.25
N PHE A 21 -32.82 0.76 17.39
CA PHE A 21 -31.91 0.57 16.25
C PHE A 21 -31.86 -0.89 15.78
N LEU A 22 -31.78 -1.85 16.72
CA LEU A 22 -31.76 -3.28 16.39
C LEU A 22 -33.01 -3.71 15.61
N ALA A 23 -34.18 -3.11 15.89
CA ALA A 23 -35.41 -3.38 15.15
C ALA A 23 -35.33 -2.96 13.67
N ILE A 24 -34.64 -1.85 13.36
CA ILE A 24 -34.53 -1.34 11.99
C ILE A 24 -33.28 -1.84 11.24
N MET A 25 -32.25 -2.32 11.96
CA MET A 25 -30.97 -2.75 11.41
C MET A 25 -31.09 -3.79 10.28
N PRO A 26 -31.97 -4.82 10.32
CA PRO A 26 -32.11 -5.78 9.23
C PRO A 26 -32.49 -5.13 7.89
N HIS A 27 -33.32 -4.09 7.91
CA HIS A 27 -33.71 -3.35 6.71
C HIS A 27 -32.53 -2.56 6.13
N ILE A 28 -31.71 -1.96 6.99
CA ILE A 28 -30.49 -1.24 6.60
C ILE A 28 -29.49 -2.20 5.96
N LYS A 29 -29.26 -3.36 6.59
CA LYS A 29 -28.40 -4.42 6.04
C LYS A 29 -28.89 -4.88 4.67
N LYS A 30 -30.19 -5.17 4.53
CA LYS A 30 -30.78 -5.59 3.24
C LYS A 30 -30.51 -4.55 2.14
N TYR A 31 -30.67 -3.27 2.45
CA TYR A 31 -30.41 -2.18 1.50
C TYR A 31 -28.93 -2.08 1.12
N ALA A 32 -28.02 -2.25 2.09
CA ALA A 32 -26.59 -2.26 1.86
C ALA A 32 -26.14 -3.48 1.02
N HIS A 33 -26.65 -4.68 1.32
CA HIS A 33 -26.37 -5.90 0.54
C HIS A 33 -26.74 -5.75 -0.92
N ILE A 34 -27.92 -5.17 -1.22
CA ILE A 34 -28.35 -4.93 -2.61
C ILE A 34 -27.44 -3.89 -3.27
N THR A 35 -27.07 -2.82 -2.56
CA THR A 35 -26.26 -1.74 -3.13
C THR A 35 -24.84 -2.19 -3.46
N PHE A 36 -24.24 -3.04 -2.64
CA PHE A 36 -22.85 -3.50 -2.74
C PHE A 36 -22.74 -4.94 -3.26
N CYS A 37 -23.75 -5.45 -3.96
CA CYS A 37 -23.75 -6.81 -4.50
C CYS A 37 -22.66 -7.06 -5.55
N HIS A 38 -22.12 -6.00 -6.15
CA HIS A 38 -21.06 -6.02 -7.16
C HIS A 38 -19.65 -6.07 -6.57
N LEU A 39 -19.51 -5.89 -5.26
CA LEU A 39 -18.22 -6.00 -4.57
C LEU A 39 -17.92 -7.47 -4.26
N ASP A 40 -16.64 -7.78 -4.17
CA ASP A 40 -16.16 -9.06 -3.61
C ASP A 40 -16.59 -9.21 -2.14
N ASP A 41 -16.43 -10.41 -1.60
CA ASP A 41 -16.96 -10.78 -0.28
C ASP A 41 -16.34 -9.97 0.86
N GLU A 42 -15.05 -9.65 0.78
CA GLU A 42 -14.33 -8.90 1.80
C GLU A 42 -14.76 -7.43 1.76
N ALA A 43 -14.64 -6.78 0.61
CA ALA A 43 -15.02 -5.38 0.42
C ALA A 43 -16.51 -5.15 0.72
N ARG A 44 -17.37 -6.10 0.35
CA ARG A 44 -18.80 -6.05 0.67
C ARG A 44 -19.05 -6.11 2.17
N THR A 45 -18.33 -6.98 2.89
CA THR A 45 -18.51 -7.13 4.34
C THR A 45 -18.08 -5.87 5.06
N GLU A 46 -16.93 -5.29 4.69
CA GLU A 46 -16.47 -4.01 5.24
C GLU A 46 -17.47 -2.88 4.97
N ALA A 47 -17.92 -2.74 3.72
CA ALA A 47 -18.88 -1.72 3.33
C ALA A 47 -20.16 -1.82 4.16
N ILE A 48 -20.71 -3.03 4.35
CA ILE A 48 -21.94 -3.24 5.11
C ILE A 48 -21.76 -2.86 6.58
N GLN A 49 -20.65 -3.24 7.22
CA GLN A 49 -20.40 -2.87 8.61
C GLN A 49 -20.31 -1.36 8.75
N GLU A 50 -19.59 -0.71 7.84
CA GLU A 50 -19.45 0.73 7.80
C GLU A 50 -20.81 1.44 7.66
N ILE A 51 -21.68 0.97 6.76
CA ILE A 51 -23.05 1.48 6.63
C ILE A 51 -23.85 1.31 7.93
N VAL A 52 -23.79 0.13 8.54
CA VAL A 52 -24.52 -0.17 9.78
C VAL A 52 -24.07 0.74 10.91
N VAL A 53 -22.76 0.92 11.09
CA VAL A 53 -22.21 1.77 12.15
C VAL A 53 -22.57 3.25 11.90
N ASN A 54 -22.44 3.74 10.67
CA ASN A 54 -22.80 5.12 10.33
C ASN A 54 -24.29 5.40 10.57
N ALA A 55 -25.16 4.48 10.13
CA ALA A 55 -26.58 4.56 10.38
C ALA A 55 -26.92 4.50 11.88
N MET A 56 -26.19 3.69 12.66
CA MET A 56 -26.34 3.62 14.12
C MET A 56 -26.02 4.96 14.79
N LEU A 57 -24.92 5.61 14.39
CA LEU A 57 -24.52 6.92 14.93
C LEU A 57 -25.56 8.00 14.59
N SER A 58 -26.07 7.99 13.36
CA SER A 58 -27.13 8.89 12.92
C SER A 58 -28.44 8.66 13.68
N TYR A 59 -28.85 7.40 13.87
CA TYR A 59 -30.02 7.02 14.66
C TYR A 59 -29.88 7.46 16.13
N ARG A 60 -28.72 7.21 16.75
CA ARG A 60 -28.44 7.65 18.12
C ARG A 60 -28.59 9.16 18.25
N ARG A 61 -28.08 9.93 17.28
CA ARG A 61 -28.20 11.39 17.26
C ARG A 61 -29.65 11.86 17.10
N LEU A 62 -30.46 11.18 16.29
CA LEU A 62 -31.89 11.44 16.19
C LEU A 62 -32.63 11.13 17.50
N HIS A 63 -32.32 10.01 18.14
CA HIS A 63 -32.88 9.66 19.43
C HIS A 63 -32.53 10.68 20.52
N GLN A 64 -31.28 11.15 20.57
CA GLN A 64 -30.86 12.21 21.50
C GLN A 64 -31.61 13.54 21.27
N ARG A 65 -32.06 13.79 20.03
CA ARG A 65 -32.86 14.96 19.65
C ARG A 65 -34.36 14.74 19.80
N GLY A 66 -34.81 13.56 20.23
CA GLY A 66 -36.23 13.21 20.32
C GLY A 66 -36.93 13.03 18.96
N LYS A 67 -36.19 12.78 17.87
CA LYS A 67 -36.69 12.69 16.49
C LYS A 67 -36.65 11.26 15.93
N VAL A 68 -37.00 10.26 16.74
CA VAL A 68 -36.94 8.84 16.35
C VAL A 68 -38.02 8.51 15.31
N ASP A 69 -39.14 9.21 15.34
CA ASP A 69 -40.22 9.18 14.36
C ASP A 69 -39.75 9.46 12.92
N GLN A 70 -38.67 10.22 12.76
CA GLN A 70 -38.07 10.55 11.47
C GLN A 70 -36.97 9.56 11.02
N ALA A 71 -36.67 8.54 11.84
CA ALA A 71 -35.56 7.62 11.62
C ALA A 71 -35.92 6.47 10.66
N TYR A 72 -36.28 6.81 9.42
CA TYR A 72 -36.64 5.81 8.40
C TYR A 72 -35.41 4.98 7.99
N PRO A 73 -35.50 3.64 7.97
CA PRO A 73 -34.36 2.77 7.67
C PRO A 73 -33.74 3.03 6.29
N SER A 74 -34.57 3.24 5.26
CA SER A 74 -34.13 3.53 3.89
C SER A 74 -33.36 4.85 3.80
N VAL A 75 -33.81 5.88 4.52
CA VAL A 75 -33.17 7.20 4.54
C VAL A 75 -31.82 7.13 5.24
N LEU A 76 -31.75 6.45 6.40
CA LEU A 76 -30.49 6.23 7.12
C LEU A 76 -29.48 5.46 6.25
N ALA A 77 -29.91 4.38 5.60
CA ALA A 77 -29.06 3.61 4.70
C ALA A 77 -28.57 4.45 3.52
N ARG A 78 -29.45 5.22 2.87
CA ARG A 78 -29.10 6.08 1.74
C ARG A 78 -28.04 7.11 2.11
N PHE A 79 -28.20 7.79 3.25
CA PHE A 79 -27.21 8.77 3.70
C PHE A 79 -25.88 8.10 4.05
N ALA A 80 -25.90 6.99 4.78
CA ALA A 80 -24.68 6.25 5.09
C ALA A 80 -23.93 5.80 3.82
N ILE A 81 -24.65 5.32 2.80
CA ILE A 81 -24.07 4.95 1.49
C ILE A 81 -23.46 6.16 0.79
N ALA A 82 -24.12 7.31 0.81
CA ALA A 82 -23.58 8.53 0.23
C ALA A 82 -22.26 8.93 0.92
N GLN A 83 -22.21 8.89 2.26
CA GLN A 83 -20.99 9.17 3.01
C GLN A 83 -19.87 8.17 2.68
N TYR A 84 -20.20 6.89 2.61
CA TYR A 84 -19.26 5.84 2.23
C TYR A 84 -18.65 6.09 0.84
N ARG A 85 -19.50 6.44 -0.15
CA ARG A 85 -19.06 6.75 -1.52
C ARG A 85 -18.21 8.02 -1.62
N GLU A 86 -18.41 8.98 -0.72
CA GLU A 86 -17.56 10.16 -0.59
C GLU A 86 -16.21 9.86 0.09
N GLY A 87 -15.98 8.61 0.51
CA GLY A 87 -14.77 8.22 1.24
C GLY A 87 -14.81 8.58 2.72
N ARG A 88 -15.96 9.02 3.26
CA ARG A 88 -16.11 9.31 4.68
C ARG A 88 -16.34 7.99 5.42
N ARG A 89 -15.39 7.62 6.28
CA ARG A 89 -15.45 6.45 7.16
C ARG A 89 -15.67 6.88 8.62
N VAL A 90 -16.28 6.01 9.41
CA VAL A 90 -16.55 6.21 10.82
C VAL A 90 -15.27 5.93 11.61
N GLY A 91 -14.89 6.87 12.47
CA GLY A 91 -13.71 6.73 13.32
C GLY A 91 -12.41 7.18 12.65
N GLU A 92 -12.41 7.34 11.32
CA GLU A 92 -11.31 7.97 10.61
C GLU A 92 -11.41 9.50 10.67
N LYS A 93 -10.25 10.16 10.66
CA LYS A 93 -10.19 11.60 10.51
C LYS A 93 -10.45 11.93 9.04
N MET A 94 -11.36 12.86 8.76
CA MET A 94 -11.58 13.40 7.41
C MET A 94 -10.40 14.31 7.01
N ASN A 95 -9.23 13.71 6.79
CA ASN A 95 -8.00 14.42 6.49
C ASN A 95 -7.77 14.49 4.98
N CYS A 96 -7.85 15.68 4.40
CA CYS A 96 -7.55 15.88 2.98
C CYS A 96 -6.04 15.92 2.66
N HIS A 97 -5.17 15.91 3.67
CA HIS A 97 -3.71 15.85 3.48
C HIS A 97 -3.18 14.42 3.43
N GLU A 98 -4.00 13.44 3.82
CA GLU A 98 -3.65 12.03 3.75
C GLU A 98 -3.94 11.51 2.33
N VAL A 99 -2.95 11.62 1.44
CA VAL A 99 -3.09 11.38 0.00
C VAL A 99 -3.70 10.01 -0.34
N LEU A 100 -3.38 8.98 0.43
CA LEU A 100 -3.90 7.62 0.22
C LEU A 100 -5.32 7.41 0.74
N SER A 101 -5.83 8.31 1.60
CA SER A 101 -7.19 8.21 2.13
C SER A 101 -8.22 8.32 1.00
N PRO A 102 -9.25 7.44 0.95
CA PRO A 102 -10.34 7.55 -0.01
C PRO A 102 -10.99 8.94 -0.02
N TYR A 103 -11.09 9.58 1.15
CA TYR A 103 -11.63 10.93 1.28
C TYR A 103 -10.79 11.98 0.56
N ALA A 104 -9.47 11.98 0.77
CA ALA A 104 -8.56 12.92 0.12
C ALA A 104 -8.55 12.72 -1.39
N ARG A 105 -8.49 11.46 -1.84
CA ARG A 105 -8.56 11.08 -3.26
C ARG A 105 -9.82 11.63 -3.93
N ARG A 106 -10.99 11.47 -3.28
CA ARG A 106 -12.26 11.98 -3.80
C ARG A 106 -12.33 13.51 -3.81
N MET A 107 -11.89 14.16 -2.73
CA MET A 107 -11.99 15.62 -2.59
C MET A 107 -11.01 16.39 -3.49
N LYS A 108 -9.81 15.83 -3.73
CA LYS A 108 -8.74 16.47 -4.51
C LYS A 108 -8.57 15.90 -5.92
N GLY A 109 -9.35 14.89 -6.29
CA GLY A 109 -9.22 14.23 -7.60
C GLY A 109 -7.90 13.48 -7.77
N ILE A 110 -7.34 12.94 -6.68
CA ILE A 110 -6.05 12.26 -6.72
C ILE A 110 -6.25 10.83 -7.23
N GLN A 111 -5.57 10.50 -8.33
CA GLN A 111 -5.43 9.14 -8.79
C GLN A 111 -4.21 8.50 -8.13
N VAL A 112 -4.38 7.27 -7.65
CA VAL A 112 -3.32 6.47 -7.06
C VAL A 112 -3.14 5.30 -8.00
N GLU A 113 -1.96 5.21 -8.58
CA GLU A 113 -1.54 4.09 -9.41
C GLU A 113 -0.70 3.15 -8.55
N SER A 114 -0.91 1.86 -8.73
CA SER A 114 -0.02 0.87 -8.16
C SER A 114 1.34 1.02 -8.83
N LEU A 115 2.40 1.11 -8.04
CA LEU A 115 3.76 0.98 -8.57
C LEU A 115 4.05 -0.46 -9.02
N HIS A 116 3.26 -1.42 -8.55
CA HIS A 116 3.31 -2.81 -8.95
C HIS A 116 2.42 -3.02 -10.18
N ASP A 117 3.06 -3.07 -11.35
CA ASP A 117 2.43 -3.45 -12.61
C ASP A 117 2.86 -4.90 -12.95
N PRO A 118 2.00 -5.91 -12.73
CA PRO A 118 2.32 -7.29 -13.04
C PRO A 118 2.46 -7.54 -14.56
N ASP A 119 1.95 -6.64 -15.41
CA ASP A 119 2.06 -6.71 -16.87
C ASP A 119 3.33 -6.02 -17.40
N HIS A 120 4.12 -5.37 -16.54
CA HIS A 120 5.45 -4.87 -16.88
C HIS A 120 6.48 -6.01 -16.94
N GLU A 121 6.35 -6.87 -17.96
CA GLU A 121 7.38 -7.83 -18.36
C GLU A 121 8.73 -7.10 -18.48
N GLY A 122 9.65 -7.36 -17.54
CA GLY A 122 11.05 -6.90 -17.60
C GLY A 122 11.48 -5.76 -16.67
N LYS A 123 10.62 -5.26 -15.76
CA LYS A 123 11.02 -4.17 -14.82
C LYS A 123 10.73 -4.40 -13.34
N SER A 124 10.35 -5.62 -12.95
CA SER A 124 10.11 -5.97 -11.54
C SER A 124 11.35 -5.74 -10.63
N TRP A 125 12.56 -5.72 -11.19
CA TRP A 125 13.77 -5.39 -10.45
C TRP A 125 13.83 -3.92 -9.96
N CYS A 126 13.15 -2.98 -10.64
CA CYS A 126 13.04 -1.59 -10.20
C CYS A 126 12.36 -1.45 -8.84
N GLU A 127 11.46 -2.38 -8.53
CA GLU A 127 10.73 -2.46 -7.26
C GLU A 127 11.56 -3.12 -6.15
N VAL A 128 12.50 -4.01 -6.53
CA VAL A 128 13.39 -4.74 -5.60
C VAL A 128 14.66 -3.97 -5.27
N LEU A 129 14.99 -2.90 -6.01
CA LEU A 129 15.99 -1.91 -5.59
C LEU A 129 15.49 -1.18 -4.34
N VAL A 130 15.64 -1.88 -3.22
CA VAL A 130 15.36 -1.43 -1.87
C VAL A 130 16.32 -0.30 -1.54
N GLU A 131 15.71 0.79 -1.09
CA GLU A 131 16.32 1.99 -0.54
C GLU A 131 17.44 1.63 0.42
N ASP A 132 18.69 1.93 0.01
CA ASP A 132 19.72 2.17 1.01
C ASP A 132 19.20 3.31 1.88
N LYS A 133 19.04 3.06 3.18
CA LYS A 133 18.61 4.05 4.17
C LYS A 133 19.54 5.29 4.25
N HIS A 134 20.69 5.22 3.61
CA HIS A 134 21.65 6.31 3.48
C HIS A 134 21.52 7.07 2.14
N ALA A 135 20.87 6.49 1.14
CA ALA A 135 20.69 7.11 -0.17
C ALA A 135 19.47 8.06 -0.16
N GLY A 136 19.69 9.29 -0.62
CA GLY A 136 18.61 10.26 -0.78
C GLY A 136 17.69 9.93 -1.96
N PRO A 137 16.48 10.54 -2.05
CA PRO A 137 15.55 10.30 -3.15
C PRO A 137 16.15 10.53 -4.55
N ALA A 138 17.06 11.50 -4.67
CA ALA A 138 17.75 11.80 -5.93
C ALA A 138 18.73 10.69 -6.33
N GLU A 139 19.47 10.14 -5.38
CA GLU A 139 20.43 9.06 -5.61
C GLU A 139 19.71 7.76 -5.97
N THR A 140 18.59 7.47 -5.30
CA THR A 140 17.73 6.32 -5.65
C THR A 140 17.16 6.47 -7.06
N ALA A 141 16.72 7.67 -7.45
CA ALA A 141 16.21 7.93 -8.79
C ALA A 141 17.31 7.77 -9.85
N ALA A 142 18.51 8.32 -9.62
CA ALA A 142 19.64 8.18 -10.52
C ALA A 142 20.04 6.70 -10.70
N ALA A 143 20.17 5.95 -9.61
CA ALA A 143 20.49 4.53 -9.68
C ALA A 143 19.45 3.72 -10.48
N ARG A 144 18.15 4.03 -10.34
CA ARG A 144 17.09 3.38 -11.13
C ARG A 144 17.20 3.67 -12.62
N ILE A 145 17.55 4.91 -12.99
CA ILE A 145 17.73 5.31 -14.39
C ILE A 145 18.95 4.58 -14.97
N ASP A 146 20.10 4.65 -14.30
CA ASP A 146 21.35 4.07 -14.78
C ASP A 146 21.27 2.55 -14.94
N ILE A 147 20.65 1.84 -13.99
CA ILE A 147 20.49 0.38 -14.07
C ILE A 147 19.55 0.02 -15.21
N ALA A 148 18.50 0.81 -15.47
CA ALA A 148 17.57 0.55 -16.56
C ALA A 148 18.26 0.70 -17.92
N GLU A 149 19.00 1.79 -18.10
CA GLU A 149 19.78 2.02 -19.31
C GLU A 149 20.84 0.92 -19.52
N TRP A 150 21.51 0.49 -18.45
CA TRP A 150 22.47 -0.60 -18.53
C TRP A 150 21.84 -1.95 -18.89
N PHE A 151 20.65 -2.27 -18.37
CA PHE A 151 19.93 -3.49 -18.72
C PHE A 151 19.50 -3.50 -20.20
N ASP A 152 19.16 -2.34 -20.76
CA ASP A 152 18.82 -2.19 -22.18
C ASP A 152 20.03 -2.40 -23.11
N LEU A 153 21.26 -2.24 -22.61
CA LEU A 153 22.49 -2.56 -23.35
C LEU A 153 22.84 -4.06 -23.36
N MET A 154 22.20 -4.87 -22.51
CA MET A 154 22.47 -6.31 -22.43
C MET A 154 21.76 -7.10 -23.52
N SER A 155 22.34 -8.26 -23.86
CA SER A 155 21.60 -9.27 -24.62
C SER A 155 20.38 -9.75 -23.82
N GLU A 156 19.30 -10.12 -24.50
CA GLU A 156 18.06 -10.59 -23.86
C GLU A 156 18.31 -11.71 -22.85
N ARG A 157 19.20 -12.65 -23.18
CA ARG A 157 19.56 -13.77 -22.30
C ARG A 157 20.26 -13.29 -21.03
N ASP A 158 21.21 -12.37 -21.15
CA ASP A 158 21.97 -11.86 -20.02
C ASP A 158 21.12 -10.94 -19.14
N ARG A 159 20.26 -10.12 -19.75
CA ARG A 159 19.26 -9.31 -19.05
C ARG A 159 18.35 -10.19 -18.20
N ASN A 160 17.79 -11.27 -18.76
CA ASN A 160 16.92 -12.19 -18.00
C ASN A 160 17.64 -12.83 -16.80
N ILE A 161 18.93 -13.18 -16.95
CA ILE A 161 19.75 -13.71 -15.85
C ILE A 161 19.98 -12.62 -14.80
N ALA A 162 20.36 -11.41 -15.21
CA ALA A 162 20.61 -10.28 -14.32
C ALA A 162 19.35 -9.90 -13.53
N GLU A 163 18.19 -9.80 -14.19
CA GLU A 163 16.89 -9.56 -13.56
C GLU A 163 16.57 -10.60 -12.49
N THR A 164 16.68 -11.89 -12.84
CA THR A 164 16.40 -12.98 -11.90
C THR A 164 17.31 -12.90 -10.66
N LEU A 165 18.58 -12.57 -10.85
CA LEU A 165 19.53 -12.44 -9.75
C LEU A 165 19.26 -11.19 -8.89
N SER A 166 18.84 -10.08 -9.53
CA SER A 166 18.51 -8.82 -8.85
C SER A 166 17.27 -8.94 -7.94
N GLN A 167 16.36 -9.85 -8.28
CA GLN A 167 15.19 -10.21 -7.46
C GLN A 167 15.55 -11.07 -6.23
N GLY A 168 16.84 -11.35 -5.99
CA GLY A 168 17.31 -12.11 -4.83
C GLY A 168 17.43 -13.63 -5.06
N ALA A 169 17.27 -14.11 -6.29
CA ALA A 169 17.43 -15.53 -6.59
C ALA A 169 18.83 -16.04 -6.26
N THR A 170 18.90 -17.22 -5.67
CA THR A 170 20.15 -17.91 -5.39
C THR A 170 20.82 -18.40 -6.68
N THR A 171 22.14 -18.64 -6.61
CA THR A 171 22.90 -19.21 -7.75
C THR A 171 22.30 -20.52 -8.26
N GLN A 172 21.76 -21.36 -7.36
CA GLN A 172 21.14 -22.64 -7.71
C GLN A 172 19.80 -22.46 -8.42
N GLU A 173 18.95 -21.54 -7.94
CA GLU A 173 17.66 -21.23 -8.57
C GLU A 173 17.86 -20.66 -9.98
N ALA A 174 18.77 -19.70 -10.14
CA ALA A 174 19.10 -19.13 -11.44
C ALA A 174 19.70 -20.19 -12.39
N ALA A 175 20.61 -21.03 -11.91
CA ALA A 175 21.20 -22.12 -12.69
C ALA A 175 20.13 -23.08 -13.23
N LYS A 176 19.20 -23.48 -12.36
CA LYS A 176 18.06 -24.33 -12.73
C LYS A 176 17.14 -23.65 -13.75
N ARG A 177 16.81 -22.37 -13.55
CA ARG A 177 15.91 -21.59 -14.43
C ARG A 177 16.49 -21.41 -15.84
N PHE A 178 17.79 -21.16 -15.96
CA PHE A 178 18.44 -20.87 -17.25
C PHE A 178 19.14 -22.07 -17.88
N HIS A 179 19.00 -23.25 -17.29
CA HIS A 179 19.62 -24.51 -17.76
C HIS A 179 21.14 -24.37 -17.94
N VAL A 180 21.81 -23.77 -16.96
CA VAL A 180 23.28 -23.61 -16.94
C VAL A 180 23.85 -24.13 -15.63
N SER A 181 25.16 -24.36 -15.58
CA SER A 181 25.81 -24.78 -14.34
C SER A 181 25.82 -23.64 -13.31
N PRO A 182 25.79 -23.94 -12.00
CA PRO A 182 25.99 -22.93 -10.95
C PRO A 182 27.30 -22.16 -11.13
N GLY A 183 28.36 -22.82 -11.62
CA GLY A 183 29.63 -22.18 -11.95
C GLY A 183 29.51 -21.10 -13.04
N ARG A 184 28.68 -21.33 -14.07
CA ARG A 184 28.41 -20.32 -15.10
C ARG A 184 27.67 -19.11 -14.54
N ILE A 185 26.71 -19.30 -13.64
CA ILE A 185 26.02 -18.19 -12.95
C ILE A 185 27.01 -17.38 -12.10
N SER A 186 27.92 -18.04 -11.37
CA SER A 186 28.97 -17.36 -10.61
C SER A 186 29.96 -16.58 -11.50
N GLN A 187 30.24 -17.07 -12.71
CA GLN A 187 30.99 -16.30 -13.71
C GLN A 187 30.19 -15.10 -14.21
N LYS A 188 28.91 -15.28 -14.56
CA LYS A 188 28.03 -14.21 -15.00
C LYS A 188 27.91 -13.07 -13.99
N ARG A 189 27.83 -13.36 -12.69
CA ARG A 189 27.84 -12.32 -11.64
C ARG A 189 29.10 -11.44 -11.69
N ARG A 190 30.27 -12.02 -11.99
CA ARG A 190 31.53 -11.27 -12.13
C ARG A 190 31.55 -10.47 -13.44
N GLU A 191 31.16 -11.09 -14.55
CA GLU A 191 31.01 -10.43 -15.85
C GLU A 191 30.10 -9.19 -15.76
N PHE A 192 28.96 -9.33 -15.07
CA PHE A 192 28.01 -8.23 -14.83
C PHE A 192 28.60 -7.13 -13.97
N LEU A 193 29.32 -7.46 -12.88
CA LEU A 193 29.98 -6.46 -12.05
C LEU A 193 31.04 -5.67 -12.84
N GLU A 194 31.85 -6.35 -13.65
CA GLU A 194 32.88 -5.71 -14.49
C GLU A 194 32.25 -4.83 -15.59
N ALA A 195 31.18 -5.31 -16.22
CA ALA A 195 30.43 -4.55 -17.22
C ALA A 195 29.77 -3.30 -16.61
N TRP A 196 29.22 -3.41 -15.39
CA TRP A 196 28.66 -2.28 -14.66
C TRP A 196 29.71 -1.21 -14.34
N ARG A 197 30.88 -1.62 -13.82
CA ARG A 197 31.99 -0.69 -13.55
C ARG A 197 32.46 0.03 -14.81
N THR A 198 32.46 -0.68 -15.94
CA THR A 198 32.79 -0.10 -17.24
C THR A 198 31.73 0.91 -17.68
N PHE A 199 30.45 0.59 -17.50
CA PHE A 199 29.33 1.50 -17.79
C PHE A 199 29.39 2.79 -16.95
N GLN A 200 29.72 2.68 -15.66
CA GLN A 200 29.87 3.81 -14.74
C GLN A 200 31.18 4.61 -14.93
N GLY A 201 32.06 4.21 -15.86
CA GLY A 201 33.34 4.90 -16.10
C GLY A 201 34.38 4.72 -15.00
N GLU A 202 34.22 3.77 -14.08
CA GLU A 202 35.12 3.56 -12.93
C GLU A 202 36.50 2.95 -13.28
N GLN A 203 36.75 2.64 -14.56
CA GLN A 203 38.02 2.05 -15.04
C GLN A 203 39.15 3.08 -15.27
N GLU A 204 38.89 4.39 -15.13
CA GLU A 204 39.84 5.44 -15.54
C GLU A 204 40.42 6.26 -14.36
N SER A 205 40.74 5.62 -13.22
CA SER A 205 41.42 6.30 -12.10
C SER A 205 42.55 5.51 -11.45
N SER A 206 43.33 4.72 -12.20
CA SER A 206 44.56 4.07 -11.67
C SER A 206 45.86 4.48 -12.37
N VAL A 207 45.84 5.43 -13.31
CA VAL A 207 47.06 5.94 -13.98
C VAL A 207 47.28 7.41 -13.64
N LYS A 208 47.96 7.68 -12.52
CA LYS A 208 48.95 8.76 -12.28
C LYS A 208 49.18 8.95 -10.78
N ASN A 209 50.18 8.26 -10.26
CA ASN A 209 51.01 8.73 -9.16
C ASN A 209 52.38 8.06 -9.31
N ASP A 210 53.17 8.58 -10.26
CA ASP A 210 54.60 8.31 -10.31
C ASP A 210 55.30 9.35 -9.41
N PRO A 211 55.92 8.96 -8.27
CA PRO A 211 56.52 9.91 -7.34
C PRO A 211 57.94 10.36 -7.71
N LEU A 212 58.47 10.05 -8.90
CA LEU A 212 59.91 10.25 -9.21
C LEU A 212 60.25 11.36 -10.22
N ALA A 213 59.47 12.44 -10.28
CA ALA A 213 59.83 13.64 -11.02
C ALA A 213 59.98 14.88 -10.11
N ARG A 214 60.95 14.85 -9.18
CA ARG A 214 61.49 16.06 -8.53
C ARG A 214 62.98 15.90 -8.19
N LEU A 215 63.83 15.78 -9.19
CA LEU A 215 65.25 16.17 -9.11
C LEU A 215 65.74 16.63 -10.48
N SER A 216 65.59 17.92 -10.73
CA SER A 216 66.42 18.73 -11.63
C SER A 216 66.19 20.19 -11.30
#